data_AF-A0A7W0ZZ82-F1
#
_entry.id   AF-A0A7W0ZZ82-F1
#
_cell.length_a   1.000
_cell.length_b   1.000
_cell.length_c   1.000
_cell.angle_alpha   90.00
_cell.angle_beta   90.00
_cell.angle_gamma   90.00
#
_symmetry.space_group_name_H-M   'P 1'
#
loop_
_entity.id
_entity.type
_entity.pdbx_description
1 polymer ?
#
loop_
_entity_poly.entity_id
_entity_poly.type
_entity_poly.pdbx_seq_one_letter_code
_entity_poly.pdbx_strand_id
1 'polypeptide(L)' 'MLVIVTAAIVTVILVISVGLSIVEFRKITPLAFRCTKCGVQWNQPPHLSSPPECRRCGATDWAL' A
#
# COMPACT_ATOMS: atom_id res chain seq x y z
N MET A 1 -0.86 36.28 18.86
CA MET A 1 0.32 35.69 18.18
C MET A 1 0.65 34.29 18.69
N LEU A 2 0.84 34.09 20.01
CA LEU A 2 1.16 32.77 20.58
C LEU A 2 0.17 31.66 20.19
N VAL A 3 -1.14 31.91 20.31
CA VAL A 3 -2.20 30.93 20.00
C VAL A 3 -2.18 30.48 18.53
N ILE A 4 -1.88 31.40 17.61
CA ILE A 4 -1.82 31.11 16.18
C ILE A 4 -0.60 30.25 15.88
N VAL A 5 0.54 30.57 16.51
CA VAL A 5 1.78 29.79 16.37
C VAL A 5 1.58 28.37 16.93
N THR A 6 0.97 28.22 18.10
CA THR A 6 0.71 26.90 18.69
C THR A 6 -0.27 26.08 17.84
N ALA A 7 -1.32 26.70 17.29
CA ALA A 7 -2.27 26.02 16.41
C ALA A 7 -1.60 25.53 15.11
N ALA A 8 -0.73 26.35 14.52
CA ALA A 8 0.03 25.96 13.32
C ALA A 8 0.95 24.77 13.60
N ILE A 9 1.68 24.78 14.72
CA ILE A 9 2.57 23.68 15.12
C ILE A 9 1.80 22.38 15.31
N VAL A 10 0.67 22.42 16.05
CA VAL A 10 -0.18 21.24 16.26
C VAL A 10 -0.68 20.67 14.92
N THR A 11 -1.10 21.54 14.00
CA THR A 11 -1.58 21.13 12.68
C THR A 11 -0.48 20.43 11.88
N VAL A 12 0.75 20.96 11.90
CA VAL A 12 1.90 20.34 11.22
C VAL A 12 2.22 18.97 11.81
N ILE A 13 2.25 18.85 13.14
CA ILE A 13 2.52 17.58 13.83
C ILE A 13 1.46 16.53 13.46
N LEU A 14 0.19 16.89 13.46
CA LEU A 14 -0.90 15.99 13.08
C LEU A 14 -0.75 15.50 11.65
N VAL A 15 -0.47 16.39 10.69
CA VAL A 15 -0.26 16.01 9.29
C VAL A 15 0.93 15.05 9.14
N ILE A 16 2.05 15.31 9.80
CA ILE A 16 3.23 14.45 9.76
C ILE A 16 2.94 13.07 10.36
N SER A 17 2.30 13.02 11.52
CA SER A 17 1.99 11.76 12.21
C SER A 17 1.03 10.86 11.41
N VAL A 18 0.00 11.45 10.80
CA VAL A 18 -0.93 10.72 9.92
C VAL A 18 -0.21 10.24 8.66
N GLY A 19 0.59 11.11 8.03
CA GLY A 19 1.37 10.74 6.85
C GLY A 19 2.32 9.57 7.11
N LEU A 20 3.05 9.62 8.23
CA LEU A 20 3.97 8.55 8.63
C LEU A 20 3.23 7.23 8.89
N SER A 21 2.08 7.30 9.55
CA SER A 21 1.24 6.12 9.83
C SER A 21 0.80 5.43 8.54
N ILE A 22 0.31 6.18 7.55
CA ILE A 22 -0.13 5.63 6.25
C ILE A 22 1.01 4.93 5.50
N VAL A 23 2.22 5.50 5.55
CA VAL A 23 3.40 4.90 4.91
C VAL A 23 3.76 3.57 5.56
N GLU A 24 3.69 3.47 6.88
CA GLU A 24 4.02 2.24 7.59
C GLU A 24 2.98 1.13 7.34
N PHE A 25 1.70 1.47 7.25
CA PHE A 25 0.65 0.50 6.90
C PHE A 25 0.85 -0.11 5.50
N ARG A 26 1.29 0.69 4.50
CA ARG A 26 1.56 0.17 3.16
C ARG A 26 2.68 -0.87 3.11
N LYS A 27 3.62 -0.83 4.05
CA LYS A 27 4.71 -1.82 4.14
C LYS A 27 4.25 -3.16 4.69
N ILE A 28 3.09 -3.21 5.35
CA ILE A 28 2.62 -4.41 6.06
C ILE A 28 1.52 -5.13 5.26
N THR A 29 0.73 -4.40 4.47
CA THR A 29 -0.36 -5.02 3.69
C THR A 29 0.18 -5.91 2.58
N PRO A 30 -0.03 -7.24 2.62
CA PRO A 30 0.35 -8.11 1.52
C PRO A 30 -0.47 -7.76 0.28
N LEU A 31 0.19 -7.72 -0.88
CA LEU A 31 -0.49 -7.54 -2.15
C LEU A 31 -1.01 -8.91 -2.59
N ALA A 32 -2.34 -9.04 -2.66
CA ALA A 32 -3.00 -10.24 -3.16
C ALA A 32 -3.31 -10.05 -4.66
N PHE A 33 -2.85 -10.98 -5.48
CA PHE A 33 -3.11 -10.99 -6.92
C PHE A 33 -3.98 -12.19 -7.26
N ARG A 34 -5.11 -11.97 -7.93
CA ARG A 34 -5.94 -13.06 -8.45
C ARG A 34 -5.82 -13.11 -9.97
N CYS A 35 -5.40 -14.25 -10.52
CA CYS A 35 -5.36 -14.41 -11.97
C CYS A 35 -6.79 -14.40 -12.53
N THR A 36 -7.07 -13.53 -13.50
CA THR A 36 -8.39 -13.42 -14.14
C THR A 36 -8.73 -14.65 -14.99
N LYS A 37 -7.70 -15.33 -15.53
CA LYS A 37 -7.87 -16.49 -16.42
C LYS A 37 -8.12 -17.80 -15.67
N CYS A 38 -7.30 -18.10 -14.64
CA CYS A 38 -7.36 -19.38 -13.93
C CYS A 38 -7.85 -19.29 -12.48
N GLY A 39 -8.08 -18.08 -11.96
CA GLY A 39 -8.60 -17.85 -10.61
C GLY A 39 -7.62 -18.11 -9.47
N VAL A 40 -6.36 -18.48 -9.75
CA VAL A 40 -5.36 -18.70 -8.70
C VAL A 40 -5.07 -17.41 -7.96
N GLN A 41 -4.97 -17.50 -6.64
CA GLN A 41 -4.59 -16.38 -5.79
C GLN A 41 -3.11 -16.49 -5.43
N TRP A 42 -2.42 -15.37 -5.47
CA TRP A 42 -1.02 -15.24 -5.13
C TRP A 42 -0.84 -14.08 -4.16
N ASN A 43 -0.42 -14.39 -2.94
CA ASN A 43 -0.09 -13.37 -1.96
C ASN A 43 1.41 -13.10 -2.05
N GLN A 44 1.78 -11.85 -2.28
CA GLN A 44 3.18 -11.46 -2.22
C GLN A 44 3.44 -10.37 -1.18
N PRO A 45 4.66 -10.37 -0.61
CA PRO A 45 5.12 -9.26 0.20
C PRO A 45 5.04 -7.93 -0.56
N PRO A 46 4.70 -6.82 0.12
CA PRO A 46 4.52 -5.50 -0.51
C PRO A 46 5.80 -4.88 -1.07
N HIS A 47 6.97 -5.41 -0.69
CA HIS A 47 8.27 -4.94 -1.20
C HIS A 47 8.66 -5.57 -2.54
N LEU A 48 7.89 -6.55 -3.04
CA LEU A 48 8.14 -7.20 -4.32
C LEU A 48 7.27 -6.55 -5.40
N SER A 49 7.82 -6.50 -6.62
CA SER A 49 7.09 -6.03 -7.80
C SER A 49 5.97 -7.00 -8.19
N SER A 50 4.93 -6.51 -8.86
CA SER A 50 3.87 -7.35 -9.43
C SER A 50 4.48 -8.47 -10.29
N PRO A 51 3.99 -9.72 -10.19
CA PRO A 51 4.56 -10.81 -10.96
C PRO A 51 4.26 -10.59 -12.45
N PRO A 52 5.21 -10.85 -13.36
CA PRO A 52 5.02 -10.62 -14.79
C PRO A 52 3.90 -11.50 -15.37
N GLU A 53 3.77 -12.73 -14.85
CA GLU A 53 2.77 -13.69 -15.33
C GLU A 53 2.34 -14.66 -14.21
N CYS A 54 1.15 -15.23 -14.40
CA CYS A 54 0.61 -16.24 -13.51
C CYS A 54 1.34 -17.57 -13.67
N ARG A 55 2.06 -18.00 -12.63
CA ARG A 55 2.85 -19.26 -12.59
C ARG A 55 2.06 -20.53 -12.94
N ARG A 56 0.73 -20.49 -12.84
CA ARG A 56 -0.14 -21.63 -13.17
C ARG A 56 -0.54 -21.71 -14.65
N CYS A 57 -0.69 -20.58 -15.34
CA CYS A 57 -1.30 -20.56 -16.68
C CYS A 57 -0.66 -19.57 -17.68
N GLY A 58 0.39 -18.84 -17.26
CA GLY A 58 1.10 -17.86 -18.09
C GLY A 58 0.31 -16.60 -18.42
N ALA A 59 -0.85 -16.35 -17.77
CA ALA A 59 -1.62 -15.14 -18.02
C ALA A 59 -0.95 -13.92 -17.36
N THR A 60 -0.91 -12.80 -18.07
CA THR A 60 -0.38 -11.52 -17.57
C THR A 60 -1.43 -10.68 -16.84
N ASP A 61 -2.69 -11.10 -16.90
CA ASP A 61 -3.81 -10.34 -16.38
C ASP A 61 -4.13 -10.73 -14.93
N TRP A 62 -4.05 -9.74 -14.05
CA TRP A 62 -4.31 -9.86 -12.62
C TRP A 62 -5.47 -8.96 -12.21
N ALA A 63 -6.38 -9.49 -11.40
CA ALA A 63 -7.35 -8.72 -10.64
C ALA A 63 -6.74 -8.36 -9.28
N LEU A 64 -6.84 -7.08 -8.93
CA LEU A 64 -6.47 -6.49 -7.64
C LEU A 64 -7.66 -6.51 -6.69
#